data_AF-A0A7R8ZJ37-F1
#
_entry.id   AF-A0A7R8ZJ37-F1
#
_cell.length_a   1.000
_cell.length_b   1.000
_cell.length_c   1.000
_cell.angle_alpha   90.00
_cell.angle_beta   90.00
_cell.angle_gamma   90.00
#
_symmetry.space_group_name_H-M   'P 1'
#
loop_
_entity.id
_entity.type
_entity.pdbx_description
1 polymer ?
#
loop_
_entity_poly.entity_id
_entity_poly.type
_entity_poly.pdbx_seq_one_letter_code
_entity_poly.pdbx_strand_id
1 'polypeptide(L)'
;ILEEQSRGSGDSSKKRKQKPTPRVSVEAIDDFDRGVIRRAIYEMYDRNEHVTLDTLLDVLRVNPGPNTASIFQGGRTTLYKLLHDIGFSWQKTSGRKVRMEDVNVAAKRKAFLREYRKLAAENNNFVFLVETWIFPKDIVPKSWKDGTKKTCKRRSPGDGKRFIVLHAGGGEGFMEGASLLFASGKSNGDYHGGDERRQLRDVDERPTASLP
;
A
#
# COMPACT_ATOMS: atom_id res chain seq x y z
N ILE A 1 5.42 -62.96 -32.34
CA ILE A 1 6.86 -62.81 -32.01
C ILE A 1 7.53 -62.50 -33.34
N LEU A 2 7.84 -61.27 -33.75
CA LEU A 2 8.24 -60.04 -33.06
C LEU A 2 7.70 -58.80 -33.80
N GLU A 3 7.53 -57.72 -33.03
CA GLU A 3 7.34 -56.34 -33.48
C GLU A 3 8.57 -55.84 -34.26
N GLU A 4 8.36 -55.03 -35.30
CA GLU A 4 9.38 -54.12 -35.80
C GLU A 4 8.78 -52.72 -35.90
N GLN A 5 9.00 -51.94 -34.85
CA GLN A 5 8.68 -50.51 -34.78
C GLN A 5 9.71 -49.73 -35.59
N SER A 6 9.26 -49.05 -36.65
CA SER A 6 10.10 -48.07 -37.35
C SER A 6 10.28 -46.83 -36.45
N ARG A 7 11.53 -46.54 -36.10
CA ARG A 7 11.94 -45.41 -35.26
C ARG A 7 11.78 -44.11 -36.03
N GLY A 8 10.87 -43.26 -35.56
CA GLY A 8 10.76 -41.86 -35.99
C GLY A 8 12.04 -41.10 -35.69
N SER A 9 12.64 -40.51 -36.72
CA SER A 9 13.75 -39.57 -36.60
C SER A 9 13.24 -38.27 -35.97
N GLY A 10 13.52 -38.07 -34.69
CA GLY A 10 13.22 -36.83 -33.98
C GLY A 10 14.17 -35.72 -34.40
N ASP A 11 13.70 -34.83 -35.28
CA ASP A 11 14.35 -33.56 -35.58
C ASP A 11 14.37 -32.70 -34.31
N SER A 12 15.52 -32.68 -33.64
CA SER A 12 15.76 -31.87 -32.45
C SER A 12 16.16 -30.47 -32.89
N SER A 13 15.16 -29.65 -33.21
CA SER A 13 15.33 -28.23 -33.49
C SER A 13 15.92 -27.53 -32.25
N LYS A 14 17.24 -27.32 -32.25
CA LYS A 14 17.94 -26.55 -31.21
C LYS A 14 17.35 -25.14 -31.16
N LYS A 15 16.55 -24.83 -30.13
CA LYS A 15 16.08 -23.47 -29.85
C LYS A 15 17.30 -22.53 -29.81
N ARG A 16 17.40 -21.62 -30.78
CA ARG A 16 18.44 -20.57 -30.82
C ARG A 16 18.36 -19.79 -29.49
N LYS A 17 19.44 -19.84 -28.70
CA LYS A 17 19.60 -18.95 -27.54
C LYS A 17 19.49 -17.52 -28.06
N GLN A 18 18.47 -16.78 -27.60
CA GLN A 18 18.34 -15.36 -27.92
C GLN A 18 19.62 -14.66 -27.46
N LYS A 19 20.25 -13.88 -28.36
CA LYS A 19 21.41 -13.05 -27.99
C LYS A 19 20.98 -12.11 -26.85
N PRO A 20 21.77 -11.96 -25.77
CA PRO A 20 21.43 -11.01 -24.73
C PRO A 20 21.32 -9.62 -25.36
N THR A 21 20.20 -8.94 -25.08
CA THR A 21 20.01 -7.56 -25.53
C THR A 21 21.14 -6.69 -25.00
N PRO A 22 21.67 -5.76 -25.81
CA PRO A 22 22.73 -4.86 -25.37
C PRO A 22 22.28 -4.11 -24.11
N ARG A 23 23.11 -4.13 -23.06
CA ARG A 23 22.79 -3.46 -21.80
C ARG A 23 22.92 -1.96 -22.01
N VAL A 24 21.79 -1.26 -22.06
CA VAL A 24 21.76 0.21 -22.00
C VAL A 24 22.36 0.65 -20.67
N SER A 25 23.41 1.47 -20.73
CA SER A 25 24.03 2.08 -19.56
C SER A 25 23.18 3.25 -19.09
N VAL A 26 23.22 3.56 -17.79
CA VAL A 26 22.39 4.64 -17.22
C VAL A 26 22.85 6.01 -17.70
N GLU A 27 24.15 6.12 -17.98
CA GLU A 27 24.85 7.32 -18.45
C GLU A 27 24.48 7.67 -19.90
N ALA A 28 23.99 6.70 -20.68
CA ALA A 28 23.55 6.92 -22.05
C ALA A 28 22.13 7.50 -22.14
N ILE A 29 21.43 7.61 -21.01
CA ILE A 29 20.07 8.15 -20.93
C ILE A 29 20.19 9.64 -20.65
N ASP A 30 19.69 10.47 -21.56
CA ASP A 30 19.80 11.92 -21.46
C ASP A 30 18.85 12.52 -20.41
N ASP A 31 19.05 13.80 -20.11
CA ASP A 31 18.25 14.53 -19.13
C ASP A 31 16.78 14.68 -19.53
N PHE A 32 16.50 14.65 -20.83
CA PHE A 32 15.13 14.72 -21.34
C PHE A 32 14.37 13.44 -21.00
N ASP A 33 14.91 12.28 -21.31
CA ASP A 33 14.34 10.97 -21.01
C ASP A 33 14.20 10.74 -19.51
N ARG A 34 15.20 11.17 -18.72
CA ARG A 34 15.14 11.21 -17.25
C ARG A 34 13.95 12.03 -16.76
N GLY A 35 13.70 13.18 -17.38
CA GLY A 35 12.54 14.04 -17.11
C GLY A 35 11.21 13.37 -17.45
N VAL A 36 11.13 12.67 -18.59
CA VAL A 36 9.93 11.94 -19.02
C VAL A 36 9.62 10.79 -18.06
N ILE A 37 10.61 10.00 -17.66
CA ILE A 37 10.42 8.88 -16.71
C ILE A 37 9.93 9.40 -15.36
N ARG A 38 10.51 10.50 -14.86
CA ARG A 38 10.05 11.14 -13.62
C ARG A 38 8.58 11.59 -13.72
N ARG A 39 8.19 12.18 -14.86
CA ARG A 39 6.81 12.60 -15.10
C ARG A 39 5.84 11.41 -15.15
N ALA A 40 6.21 10.33 -15.83
CA ALA A 40 5.40 9.10 -15.88
C ALA A 40 5.13 8.56 -14.46
N ILE A 41 6.15 8.55 -13.59
CA ILE A 41 5.97 8.14 -12.19
C ILE A 41 4.97 9.06 -11.47
N TYR A 42 5.09 10.38 -11.62
CA TYR A 42 4.16 11.32 -11.00
C TYR A 42 2.72 11.13 -11.49
N GLU A 43 2.53 10.90 -12.80
CA GLU A 43 1.21 10.63 -13.37
C GLU A 43 0.61 9.32 -12.85
N MET A 44 1.42 8.26 -12.67
CA MET A 44 0.97 7.03 -12.00
C MET A 44 0.50 7.31 -10.56
N TYR A 45 1.23 8.15 -9.82
CA TYR A 45 0.81 8.58 -8.48
C TYR A 45 -0.48 9.41 -8.48
N ASP A 46 -0.65 10.31 -9.46
CA ASP A 46 -1.87 11.10 -9.62
C ASP A 46 -3.08 10.21 -9.97
N ARG A 47 -2.87 9.10 -10.70
CA ARG A 47 -3.87 8.04 -10.94
C ARG A 47 -4.02 7.04 -9.79
N ASN A 48 -3.32 7.24 -8.67
CA ASN A 48 -3.30 6.36 -7.49
C ASN A 48 -2.83 4.91 -7.79
N GLU A 49 -2.03 4.73 -8.84
CA GLU A 49 -1.46 3.45 -9.25
C GLU A 49 -0.27 3.06 -8.36
N HIS A 50 0.01 1.75 -8.25
CA HIS A 50 1.21 1.28 -7.56
C HIS A 50 2.42 1.33 -8.50
N VAL A 51 3.38 2.19 -8.16
CA VAL A 51 4.63 2.30 -8.90
C VAL A 51 5.61 1.22 -8.44
N THR A 52 5.82 0.24 -9.31
CA THR A 52 6.86 -0.80 -9.24
C THR A 52 7.75 -0.68 -10.47
N LEU A 53 8.86 -1.41 -10.51
CA LEU A 53 9.68 -1.43 -11.73
C LEU A 53 8.93 -2.08 -12.91
N ASP A 54 8.10 -3.11 -12.66
CA ASP A 54 7.37 -3.79 -13.75
C ASP A 54 6.25 -2.90 -14.30
N THR A 55 5.43 -2.34 -13.41
CA THR A 55 4.34 -1.43 -13.83
C THR A 55 4.88 -0.19 -14.53
N LEU A 56 6.02 0.35 -14.10
CA LEU A 56 6.67 1.46 -14.77
C LEU A 56 7.25 1.06 -16.13
N LEU A 57 7.89 -0.11 -16.25
CA LEU A 57 8.38 -0.61 -17.54
C LEU A 57 7.25 -0.77 -18.55
N ASP A 58 6.10 -1.30 -18.12
CA ASP A 58 4.95 -1.46 -18.99
C ASP A 58 4.44 -0.11 -19.49
N VAL A 59 4.33 0.89 -18.61
CA VAL A 59 3.98 2.27 -19.00
C VAL A 59 4.98 2.87 -19.99
N LEU A 60 6.29 2.67 -19.77
CA LEU A 60 7.34 3.22 -20.63
C LEU A 60 7.42 2.53 -22.01
N ARG A 61 6.91 1.30 -22.12
CA ARG A 61 6.84 0.55 -23.38
C ARG A 61 5.60 0.86 -24.20
N VAL A 62 4.48 1.16 -23.55
CA VAL A 62 3.16 1.36 -24.19
C VAL A 62 2.94 2.78 -24.68
N ASN A 63 3.64 3.78 -24.13
CA ASN A 63 3.56 5.18 -24.57
C ASN A 63 4.80 5.61 -25.37
N PRO A 64 4.99 5.18 -26.63
CA PRO A 64 5.90 5.89 -27.52
C PRO A 64 5.27 7.26 -27.81
N GLY A 65 6.00 8.35 -27.57
CA GLY A 65 5.62 9.65 -28.11
C GLY A 65 5.44 9.56 -29.64
N PRO A 66 4.78 10.55 -30.28
CA PRO A 66 4.30 10.46 -31.66
C PRO A 66 5.38 10.25 -32.75
N ASN A 67 6.67 10.09 -32.40
CA ASN A 67 7.72 9.75 -33.35
C ASN A 67 8.96 9.03 -32.75
N THR A 68 8.86 8.32 -31.62
CA THR A 68 10.05 7.73 -30.98
C THR A 68 9.84 6.28 -30.58
N ALA A 69 10.83 5.42 -30.90
CA ALA A 69 11.00 4.11 -30.27
C ALA A 69 10.89 4.26 -28.74
N SER A 70 10.26 3.29 -28.06
CA SER A 70 10.13 3.17 -26.58
C SER A 70 10.97 4.18 -25.78
N ILE A 71 10.34 5.05 -24.98
CA ILE A 71 11.02 6.10 -24.17
C ILE A 71 12.21 5.54 -23.36
N PHE A 72 12.17 4.24 -23.05
CA PHE A 72 13.25 3.54 -22.39
C PHE A 72 13.50 2.17 -23.05
N GLN A 73 14.71 1.94 -23.59
CA GLN A 73 15.11 0.63 -24.14
C GLN A 73 15.81 -0.28 -23.10
N GLY A 74 16.03 0.22 -21.88
CA GLY A 74 16.69 -0.53 -20.82
C GLY A 74 15.84 -1.66 -20.22
N GLY A 75 16.50 -2.56 -19.49
CA GLY A 75 15.82 -3.60 -18.70
C GLY A 75 15.49 -3.14 -17.29
N ARG A 76 14.83 -4.01 -16.51
CA ARG A 76 14.48 -3.79 -15.10
C ARG A 76 15.67 -3.33 -14.24
N THR A 77 16.83 -3.92 -14.44
CA THR A 77 18.07 -3.56 -13.70
C THR A 77 18.57 -2.17 -14.06
N THR A 78 18.51 -1.78 -15.33
CA THR A 78 18.86 -0.42 -15.77
C THR A 78 17.89 0.58 -15.16
N LEU A 79 16.59 0.27 -15.16
CA LEU A 79 15.57 1.13 -14.57
C LEU A 79 15.79 1.30 -13.05
N TYR A 80 16.08 0.21 -12.34
CA TYR A 80 16.40 0.26 -10.91
C TYR A 80 17.54 1.25 -10.61
N LYS A 81 18.65 1.15 -11.36
CA LYS A 81 19.80 2.04 -11.18
C LYS A 81 19.46 3.48 -11.53
N LEU A 82 18.77 3.69 -12.65
CA LEU A 82 18.32 4.99 -13.10
C LEU A 82 17.43 5.68 -12.05
N LEU A 83 16.49 4.95 -11.44
CA LEU A 83 15.60 5.52 -10.43
C LEU A 83 16.37 6.08 -9.24
N HIS A 84 17.38 5.37 -8.74
CA HIS A 84 18.26 5.89 -7.68
C HIS A 84 19.04 7.12 -8.14
N ASP A 85 19.56 7.10 -9.37
CA ASP A 85 20.32 8.22 -9.95
C ASP A 85 19.47 9.50 -10.09
N ILE A 86 18.18 9.36 -10.39
CA ILE A 86 17.24 10.49 -10.50
C ILE A 86 16.54 10.83 -9.15
N GLY A 87 17.00 10.27 -8.04
CA GLY A 87 16.59 10.62 -6.68
C GLY A 87 15.41 9.84 -6.11
N PHE A 88 14.99 8.74 -6.74
CA PHE A 88 13.94 7.86 -6.22
C PHE A 88 14.53 6.71 -5.41
N SER A 89 13.80 6.26 -4.40
CA SER A 89 14.15 5.12 -3.58
C SER A 89 12.91 4.26 -3.26
N TRP A 90 13.14 2.98 -3.00
CA TRP A 90 12.07 2.02 -2.67
C TRP A 90 11.69 2.14 -1.19
N GLN A 91 10.60 2.84 -0.91
CA GLN A 91 10.24 3.25 0.46
C GLN A 91 8.86 2.74 0.86
N LYS A 92 8.61 2.65 2.17
CA LYS A 92 7.29 2.27 2.70
C LYS A 92 6.21 3.26 2.26
N THR A 93 5.04 2.73 1.90
CA THR A 93 3.90 3.57 1.53
C THR A 93 3.21 4.12 2.78
N SER A 94 3.75 5.20 3.34
CA SER A 94 3.06 5.96 4.38
C SER A 94 2.21 7.06 3.75
N GLY A 95 0.91 7.07 4.07
CA GLY A 95 0.03 8.20 3.82
C GLY A 95 0.03 9.23 4.96
N ARG A 96 0.81 8.98 6.03
CA ARG A 96 0.93 9.93 7.15
C ARG A 96 1.84 11.07 6.71
N LYS A 97 1.24 12.22 6.43
CA LYS A 97 1.98 13.50 6.47
C LYS A 97 2.51 13.63 7.90
N VAL A 98 3.79 13.98 8.06
CA VAL A 98 4.34 14.36 9.37
C VAL A 98 3.57 15.61 9.80
N ARG A 99 2.52 15.43 10.61
CA ARG A 99 1.82 16.53 11.25
C ARG A 99 2.64 16.85 12.50
N MET A 100 3.22 18.03 12.52
CA MET A 100 3.77 18.59 13.76
C MET A 100 2.59 18.82 14.72
N GLU A 101 2.78 18.50 16.00
CA GLU A 101 1.80 18.80 17.04
C GLU A 101 1.66 20.32 17.18
N ASP A 102 0.42 20.82 17.20
CA ASP A 102 0.14 22.23 17.47
C ASP A 102 0.46 22.57 18.93
N VAL A 103 0.99 23.76 19.20
CA VAL A 103 1.40 24.18 20.55
C VAL A 103 0.23 24.13 21.54
N ASN A 104 -0.99 24.45 21.10
CA ASN A 104 -2.17 24.39 21.96
C ASN A 104 -2.58 22.94 22.26
N VAL A 105 -2.41 22.03 21.30
CA VAL A 105 -2.64 20.59 21.51
C VAL A 105 -1.63 20.05 22.51
N ALA A 106 -0.36 20.43 22.39
CA ALA A 106 0.68 20.06 23.34
C ALA A 106 0.37 20.58 24.76
N ALA A 107 -0.11 21.83 24.89
CA ALA A 107 -0.52 22.40 26.17
C ALA A 107 -1.69 21.63 26.81
N LYS A 108 -2.73 21.32 26.03
CA LYS A 108 -3.88 20.50 26.49
C LYS A 108 -3.44 19.10 26.91
N ARG A 109 -2.56 18.45 26.13
CA ARG A 109 -2.00 17.14 26.48
C ARG A 109 -1.23 17.19 27.79
N LYS A 110 -0.42 18.24 28.02
CA LYS A 110 0.30 18.43 29.28
C LYS A 110 -0.66 18.60 30.46
N ALA A 111 -1.73 19.38 30.31
CA ALA A 111 -2.75 19.54 31.35
C ALA A 111 -3.46 18.21 31.66
N PHE A 112 -3.92 17.51 30.62
CA PHE A 112 -4.56 16.20 30.75
C PHE A 112 -3.66 15.19 31.48
N LEU A 113 -2.39 15.06 31.07
CA LEU A 113 -1.47 14.08 31.67
C LEU A 113 -1.14 14.39 33.15
N ARG A 114 -1.16 15.66 33.56
CA ARG A 114 -1.00 16.03 34.97
C ARG A 114 -2.19 15.56 35.80
N GLU A 115 -3.39 15.81 35.33
CA GLU A 115 -4.61 15.39 36.03
C GLU A 115 -4.75 13.86 36.04
N TYR A 116 -4.52 13.22 34.90
CA TYR A 116 -4.53 11.76 34.80
C TYR A 116 -3.59 11.10 35.82
N ARG A 117 -2.37 11.63 36.00
CA ARG A 117 -1.42 11.10 36.99
C ARG A 117 -1.89 11.25 38.43
N LYS A 118 -2.54 12.38 38.75
CA LYS A 118 -3.12 12.61 40.08
C LYS A 118 -4.21 11.59 40.36
N LEU A 119 -5.16 11.44 39.44
CA LEU A 119 -6.24 10.47 39.56
C LEU A 119 -5.72 9.02 39.58
N ALA A 120 -4.66 8.71 38.84
CA ALA A 120 -4.04 7.39 38.87
C ALA A 120 -3.38 7.07 40.21
N ALA A 121 -2.84 8.06 40.91
CA ALA A 121 -2.29 7.87 42.26
C ALA A 121 -3.38 7.57 43.31
N GLU A 122 -4.63 7.94 43.03
CA GLU A 122 -5.80 7.67 43.88
C GLU A 122 -6.43 6.28 43.59
N ASN A 123 -5.73 5.41 42.84
CA ASN A 123 -6.18 4.06 42.47
C ASN A 123 -7.51 4.03 41.70
N ASN A 124 -7.78 5.07 40.89
CA ASN A 124 -8.94 5.10 40.00
C ASN A 124 -8.79 4.07 38.88
N ASN A 125 -9.87 3.37 38.54
CA ASN A 125 -9.91 2.46 37.39
C ASN A 125 -10.21 3.25 36.10
N PHE A 126 -9.27 3.26 35.16
CA PHE A 126 -9.46 3.95 33.89
C PHE A 126 -9.92 2.99 32.80
N VAL A 127 -10.92 3.43 32.05
CA VAL A 127 -11.42 2.75 30.86
C VAL A 127 -11.17 3.64 29.66
N PHE A 128 -10.47 3.09 28.67
CA PHE A 128 -10.17 3.76 27.42
C PHE A 128 -10.99 3.16 26.30
N LEU A 129 -11.68 4.02 25.57
CA LEU A 129 -12.37 3.66 24.33
C LEU A 129 -11.42 3.86 23.16
N VAL A 130 -11.40 2.89 22.24
CA VAL A 130 -10.63 2.98 21.01
C VAL A 130 -11.50 2.64 19.82
N GLU A 131 -11.42 3.46 18.78
CA GLU A 131 -11.98 3.18 17.45
C GLU A 131 -10.83 3.04 16.45
N THR A 132 -10.83 1.93 15.71
CA THR A 132 -9.86 1.69 14.63
C THR A 132 -10.54 1.14 13.39
N TRP A 133 -9.83 1.25 12.25
CA TRP A 133 -10.35 0.95 10.93
C TRP A 133 -9.47 -0.07 10.24
N ILE A 134 -10.08 -1.13 9.75
CA ILE A 134 -9.42 -2.14 8.92
C ILE A 134 -9.89 -1.93 7.48
N PHE A 135 -8.91 -1.77 6.59
CA PHE A 135 -9.15 -1.68 5.15
C PHE A 135 -8.94 -3.08 4.54
N PRO A 136 -9.91 -3.63 3.78
CA PRO A 136 -9.76 -4.91 3.09
C PRO A 136 -8.74 -4.85 1.95
N LYS A 137 -8.54 -3.67 1.35
CA LYS A 137 -7.51 -3.47 0.33
C LYS A 137 -6.15 -3.40 1.00
N ASP A 138 -5.25 -4.26 0.54
CA ASP A 138 -3.88 -4.36 0.99
C ASP A 138 -3.17 -3.00 1.04
N ILE A 139 -2.54 -2.73 2.17
CA ILE A 139 -1.54 -1.67 2.27
C ILE A 139 -0.38 -2.14 1.41
N VAL A 140 -0.32 -1.66 0.17
CA VAL A 140 0.83 -1.86 -0.69
C VAL A 140 2.08 -1.37 0.05
N PRO A 141 2.96 -2.27 0.52
CA PRO A 141 3.82 -1.95 1.65
C PRO A 141 4.94 -0.99 1.27
N LYS A 142 5.37 -0.99 0.00
CA LYS A 142 6.44 -0.14 -0.53
C LYS A 142 6.15 0.32 -1.96
N SER A 143 6.68 1.47 -2.35
CA SER A 143 6.63 2.01 -3.71
C SER A 143 7.84 2.91 -3.98
N TRP A 144 8.14 3.22 -5.23
CA TRP A 144 9.23 4.12 -5.61
C TRP A 144 8.86 5.58 -5.33
N LYS A 145 9.70 6.29 -4.56
CA LYS A 145 9.43 7.65 -4.10
C LYS A 145 10.67 8.52 -4.10
N ASP A 146 10.48 9.81 -4.29
CA ASP A 146 11.54 10.83 -4.29
C ASP A 146 11.49 11.74 -3.04
N GLY A 147 10.67 11.38 -2.05
CA GLY A 147 10.49 12.18 -0.83
C GLY A 147 9.63 13.44 -1.01
N THR A 148 9.18 13.74 -2.23
CA THR A 148 8.30 14.88 -2.50
C THR A 148 6.83 14.53 -2.23
N LYS A 149 5.99 15.57 -2.15
CA LYS A 149 4.53 15.39 -2.04
C LYS A 149 3.92 14.71 -3.28
N LYS A 150 4.60 14.71 -4.43
CA LYS A 150 4.12 14.10 -5.68
C LYS A 150 4.16 12.57 -5.64
N THR A 151 5.04 11.99 -4.83
CA THR A 151 5.15 10.54 -4.63
C THR A 151 4.52 10.06 -3.32
N CYS A 152 3.74 10.94 -2.69
CA CYS A 152 2.89 10.58 -1.57
C CYS A 152 1.55 10.09 -2.11
N LYS A 153 1.21 8.81 -1.88
CA LYS A 153 -0.14 8.31 -2.15
C LYS A 153 -1.15 9.22 -1.47
N ARG A 154 -2.01 9.85 -2.26
CA ARG A 154 -3.19 10.52 -1.75
C ARG A 154 -4.16 9.41 -1.37
N ARG A 155 -4.52 9.31 -0.10
CA ARG A 155 -5.67 8.48 0.27
C ARG A 155 -6.89 9.14 -0.36
N SER A 156 -7.44 8.53 -1.41
CA SER A 156 -8.72 8.97 -1.96
C SER A 156 -9.79 8.84 -0.86
N PRO A 157 -10.52 9.92 -0.54
CA PRO A 157 -11.70 9.82 0.30
C PRO A 157 -12.66 8.79 -0.32
N GLY A 158 -13.14 7.81 0.45
CA GLY A 158 -14.10 6.81 -0.02
C GLY A 158 -13.54 5.49 -0.57
N ASP A 159 -12.23 5.22 -0.48
CA ASP A 159 -11.68 3.99 -1.05
C ASP A 159 -12.04 2.74 -0.20
N GLY A 160 -13.14 2.09 -0.59
CA GLY A 160 -13.51 0.73 -0.20
C GLY A 160 -14.36 0.59 1.07
N LYS A 161 -15.04 -0.57 1.16
CA LYS A 161 -15.66 -1.08 2.39
C LYS A 161 -14.61 -1.06 3.49
N ARG A 162 -14.93 -0.54 4.68
CA ARG A 162 -14.06 -0.56 5.86
C ARG A 162 -14.71 -1.41 6.92
N PHE A 163 -13.90 -2.04 7.75
CA PHE A 163 -14.39 -2.59 9.01
C PHE A 163 -13.99 -1.64 10.13
N ILE A 164 -14.97 -1.21 10.92
CA ILE A 164 -14.81 -0.35 12.08
C ILE A 164 -14.80 -1.26 13.29
N VAL A 165 -13.75 -1.16 14.09
CA VAL A 165 -13.62 -1.89 15.35
C VAL A 165 -13.65 -0.85 16.45
N LEU A 166 -14.64 -0.94 17.34
CA LEU A 166 -14.69 -0.18 18.58
C LEU A 166 -14.47 -1.16 19.75
N HIS A 167 -13.67 -0.76 20.73
CA HIS A 167 -13.45 -1.56 21.93
C HIS A 167 -13.19 -0.67 23.15
N ALA A 168 -13.43 -1.22 24.34
CA ALA A 168 -13.00 -0.64 25.61
C ALA A 168 -11.92 -1.50 26.29
N GLY A 169 -10.95 -0.88 26.97
CA GLY A 169 -9.96 -1.58 27.77
C GLY A 169 -9.41 -0.72 28.91
N GLY A 170 -8.86 -1.37 29.93
CA GLY A 170 -8.26 -0.74 31.11
C GLY A 170 -6.95 -1.40 31.52
N GLY A 171 -6.57 -1.25 32.80
CA GLY A 171 -5.33 -1.83 33.34
C GLY A 171 -5.26 -3.36 33.24
N GLU A 172 -6.41 -4.03 33.35
CA GLU A 172 -6.54 -5.50 33.32
C GLU A 172 -6.79 -6.05 31.90
N GLY A 173 -6.71 -5.21 30.87
CA GLY A 173 -6.91 -5.60 29.47
C GLY A 173 -8.27 -5.18 28.90
N PHE A 174 -8.73 -5.94 27.91
CA PHE A 174 -9.97 -5.66 27.20
C PHE A 174 -11.20 -6.01 28.03
N MET A 175 -12.23 -5.17 27.97
CA MET A 175 -13.50 -5.42 28.66
C MET A 175 -14.37 -6.36 27.83
N GLU A 176 -14.77 -7.47 28.43
CA GLU A 176 -15.69 -8.43 27.83
C GLU A 176 -17.03 -7.76 27.48
N GLY A 177 -17.53 -8.00 26.27
CA GLY A 177 -18.79 -7.42 25.78
C GLY A 177 -18.69 -5.95 25.37
N ALA A 178 -17.49 -5.36 25.35
CA ALA A 178 -17.26 -3.99 24.88
C ALA A 178 -16.82 -3.93 23.40
N SER A 179 -16.65 -5.09 22.75
CA SER A 179 -16.24 -5.19 21.35
C SER A 179 -17.41 -4.91 20.41
N LEU A 180 -17.17 -4.12 19.38
CA LEU A 180 -18.21 -3.78 18.41
C LEU A 180 -17.61 -3.64 17.01
N LEU A 181 -18.10 -4.49 16.09
CA LEU A 181 -17.59 -4.61 14.72
C LEU A 181 -18.67 -4.26 13.69
N PHE A 182 -18.37 -3.28 12.84
CA PHE A 182 -19.25 -2.86 11.75
C PHE A 182 -18.54 -2.85 10.41
N ALA A 183 -19.28 -3.15 9.34
CA ALA A 183 -18.86 -2.72 8.00
C ALA A 183 -19.38 -1.32 7.71
N SER A 184 -18.54 -0.45 7.14
CA SER A 184 -19.01 0.83 6.61
C SER A 184 -20.02 0.60 5.49
N GLY A 185 -21.20 1.23 5.58
CA GLY A 185 -22.18 1.28 4.48
C GLY A 185 -21.67 2.11 3.30
N LYS A 186 -22.49 2.20 2.24
CA LYS A 186 -22.23 3.13 1.13
C LYS A 186 -22.46 4.56 1.62
N SER A 187 -21.45 5.22 2.19
CA SER A 187 -21.58 6.61 2.61
C SER A 187 -20.83 7.56 1.68
N ASN A 188 -21.45 8.71 1.43
CA ASN A 188 -21.03 9.74 0.48
C ASN A 188 -19.85 10.60 1.00
N GLY A 189 -18.93 9.97 1.76
CA GLY A 189 -17.76 10.61 2.36
C GLY A 189 -17.89 10.98 3.84
N ASP A 190 -19.12 11.03 4.39
CA ASP A 190 -19.37 11.22 5.82
C ASP A 190 -19.71 9.87 6.50
N TYR A 191 -18.92 9.48 7.49
CA TYR A 191 -19.09 8.23 8.24
C TYR A 191 -19.99 8.38 9.47
N HIS A 192 -20.39 9.62 9.80
CA HIS A 192 -21.43 9.88 10.80
C HIS A 192 -22.84 9.91 10.19
N GLY A 193 -22.95 9.80 8.86
CA GLY A 193 -24.21 9.72 8.12
C GLY A 193 -24.94 8.39 8.36
N GLY A 194 -26.22 8.50 8.67
CA GLY A 194 -27.07 7.42 9.16
C GLY A 194 -27.28 6.23 8.23
N ASP A 195 -27.47 5.10 8.91
CA ASP A 195 -28.58 4.17 8.71
C ASP A 195 -28.52 3.00 7.72
N GLU A 196 -27.33 2.44 7.48
CA GLU A 196 -27.22 1.01 7.13
C GLU A 196 -26.04 0.35 7.88
N ARG A 197 -26.13 0.31 9.21
CA ARG A 197 -25.15 -0.36 10.07
C ARG A 197 -25.47 -1.84 10.15
N ARG A 198 -24.82 -2.67 9.33
CA ARG A 198 -24.85 -4.13 9.54
C ARG A 198 -23.81 -4.49 10.61
N GLN A 199 -24.27 -4.71 11.85
CA GLN A 199 -23.46 -5.38 12.88
C GLN A 199 -23.04 -6.75 12.37
N LEU A 200 -21.75 -7.08 12.50
CA LEU A 200 -21.20 -8.32 11.95
C LEU A 200 -21.12 -9.48 12.97
N ARG A 201 -21.51 -9.22 14.22
CA ARG A 201 -21.49 -10.06 15.46
C ARG A 201 -20.49 -9.54 16.50
N ASP A 202 -20.71 -9.92 17.76
CA ASP A 202 -19.76 -9.74 18.86
C ASP A 202 -18.55 -10.63 18.63
N VAL A 203 -17.35 -10.06 18.76
CA VAL A 203 -16.09 -10.79 18.53
C VAL A 203 -15.77 -11.74 19.69
N ASP A 204 -16.40 -11.54 20.84
CA ASP A 204 -16.19 -12.29 22.07
C ASP A 204 -16.98 -13.61 22.13
N GLU A 205 -17.90 -13.83 21.18
CA GLU A 205 -18.60 -15.12 21.03
C GLU A 205 -17.61 -16.19 20.56
N ARG A 206 -17.13 -17.03 21.49
CA ARG A 206 -16.39 -18.24 21.14
C ARG A 206 -17.28 -19.14 20.27
N PRO A 207 -16.78 -19.74 19.17
CA PRO A 207 -17.53 -20.74 18.44
C PRO A 207 -17.81 -21.91 19.39
N THR A 208 -19.06 -22.10 19.80
CA THR A 208 -19.48 -23.35 20.43
C THR A 208 -19.51 -24.42 19.35
N ALA A 209 -18.37 -25.06 19.14
CA ALA A 209 -18.31 -26.28 18.36
C ALA A 209 -18.96 -27.40 19.19
N SER A 210 -20.27 -27.55 19.11
CA SER A 210 -20.91 -28.84 19.32
C SER A 210 -20.60 -29.68 18.08
N LEU A 211 -19.61 -30.57 18.21
CA LEU A 211 -19.36 -31.60 17.21
C LEU A 211 -20.57 -32.56 17.17
N PRO A 212 -21.04 -32.96 15.97
CA PRO A 212 -22.01 -34.04 15.81
C PRO A 212 -21.43 -35.41 16.22
#